data_AF-A0A015Z221-F1
#
_entry.id   AF-A0A015Z221-F1
#
_cell.length_a   1.000
_cell.length_b   1.000
_cell.length_c   1.000
_cell.angle_alpha   90.00
_cell.angle_beta   90.00
_cell.angle_gamma   90.00
#
_symmetry.space_group_name_H-M   'P 1'
#
loop_
_entity.id
_entity.type
_entity.pdbx_description
1 polymer ?
#
loop_
_entity_poly.entity_id
_entity_poly.type
_entity_poly.pdbx_seq_one_letter_code
_entity_poly.pdbx_strand_id
1 'polypeptide(L)'
;MVPINVKVDGVDEFLGGAVTRSGEILTKIVQPLDSTYDSGYDVETTIESLLPVNPVQTRGNMANMQFRVVAYKNNSITAANYAGTAVYSTNASGIASIVANTATPAAVSGQWVLRPGTYAFVFYSYGTNSAPAALSGNWSTTVTHNQDFMLCQKTGVDVKADVSGQCLLSGISFSRQCAQLQLCVVAKEFNNNTVQQCAATISGLSNSPVTWNASQTTLPVTGTSGTLNVAWTNPNATTVNSNVYKVLPQTSRTLTIKFTTLKIGNGQMNNAITVSATSRIFSAAGNYKITVSIVPNYISVGGAKWARGNLYQSGSNYYFEAAQQNYHTGVNGGGYFGWNTTNSAKGNYNSGSYSTANDPCYKVVPPNTWATPTRAQLENLKNSGYVHSTNPEGGWFGGSQGVFLPAPGYRNEKDQMIQVGGDSDYWSTEPGVYLAFNRGLCGMYSYDRRGGLCIRCVKR
;
A
#
# COMPACT_ATOMS: atom_id res chain seq x y z
N MET A 1 32.47 35.71 27.33
CA MET A 1 31.54 35.05 26.38
C MET A 1 32.32 33.91 25.71
N VAL A 2 31.69 32.77 25.44
CA VAL A 2 32.32 31.56 24.87
C VAL A 2 31.76 31.34 23.47
N PRO A 3 32.58 31.30 22.40
CA PRO A 3 32.15 30.92 21.06
C PRO A 3 31.65 29.49 21.00
N ILE A 4 30.55 29.28 20.28
CA ILE A 4 29.92 27.97 20.10
C ILE A 4 30.22 27.45 18.71
N ASN A 5 30.74 26.23 18.63
CA ASN A 5 30.91 25.48 17.38
C ASN A 5 30.12 24.18 17.44
N VAL A 6 29.74 23.66 16.27
CA VAL A 6 28.90 22.46 16.16
C VAL A 6 29.58 21.44 15.27
N LYS A 7 29.66 20.20 15.75
CA LYS A 7 30.01 19.02 14.96
C LYS A 7 28.79 18.12 14.84
N VAL A 8 28.33 17.92 13.61
CA VAL A 8 27.24 17.00 13.29
C VAL A 8 27.82 15.62 13.02
N ASP A 9 27.30 14.61 13.70
CA ASP A 9 27.73 13.22 13.55
C ASP A 9 26.88 12.46 12.52
N GLY A 10 25.69 12.97 12.18
CA GLY A 10 24.87 12.43 11.09
C GLY A 10 23.38 12.65 11.26
N VAL A 11 22.62 11.98 10.39
CA VAL A 11 21.17 11.90 10.42
C VAL A 11 20.73 10.44 10.31
N ASP A 12 19.73 10.04 11.09
CA ASP A 12 19.15 8.69 11.05
C ASP A 12 18.63 8.37 9.66
N GLU A 13 18.89 7.17 9.14
CA GLU A 13 18.35 6.74 7.84
C GLU A 13 16.83 6.53 7.89
N PHE A 14 16.21 6.45 6.70
CA PHE A 14 14.82 5.99 6.61
C PHE A 14 14.78 4.47 6.79
N LEU A 15 14.68 4.04 8.06
CA LEU A 15 14.56 2.65 8.45
C LEU A 15 13.08 2.26 8.28
N GLY A 16 12.79 1.21 7.51
CA GLY A 16 11.45 0.75 7.10
C GLY A 16 10.42 0.39 8.16
N GLY A 17 10.16 1.26 9.15
CA GLY A 17 9.37 0.91 10.32
C GLY A 17 10.07 -0.16 11.17
N ALA A 18 9.60 -0.35 12.40
CA ALA A 18 10.14 -1.32 13.35
C ALA A 18 9.73 -2.77 13.02
N VAL A 19 9.96 -3.26 11.80
CA VAL A 19 9.49 -4.58 11.39
C VAL A 19 10.61 -5.44 10.80
N THR A 20 11.00 -6.46 11.57
CA THR A 20 11.59 -7.69 11.02
C THR A 20 10.55 -8.36 10.13
N ARG A 21 10.98 -8.84 8.94
CA ARG A 21 10.16 -9.42 7.86
C ARG A 21 9.13 -10.51 8.24
N SER A 22 9.18 -11.01 9.48
CA SER A 22 8.30 -12.05 10.04
C SER A 22 6.94 -11.53 10.54
N GLY A 23 6.65 -10.22 10.50
CA GLY A 23 5.43 -9.64 11.10
C GLY A 23 4.60 -8.68 10.24
N GLU A 24 5.03 -8.29 9.03
CA GLU A 24 4.19 -7.45 8.17
C GLU A 24 3.12 -8.28 7.45
N ILE A 25 1.85 -7.97 7.73
CA ILE A 25 0.73 -8.39 6.90
C ILE A 25 0.79 -7.53 5.63
N LEU A 26 1.37 -8.07 4.57
CA LEU A 26 1.19 -7.57 3.19
C LEU A 26 -0.32 -7.45 2.95
N THR A 27 -0.84 -6.22 3.06
CA THR A 27 -2.26 -5.97 2.87
C THR A 27 -2.49 -5.90 1.38
N LYS A 28 -3.13 -6.91 0.81
CA LYS A 28 -3.55 -6.96 -0.59
C LYS A 28 -5.03 -6.59 -0.68
N ILE A 29 -5.34 -5.54 -1.43
CA ILE A 29 -6.71 -5.10 -1.73
C ILE A 29 -6.94 -5.33 -3.22
N VAL A 30 -8.03 -6.00 -3.58
CA VAL A 30 -8.42 -6.21 -4.99
C VAL A 30 -9.78 -5.58 -5.21
N GLN A 31 -9.90 -4.78 -6.28
CA GLN A 31 -11.15 -4.14 -6.67
C GLN A 31 -11.24 -4.01 -8.18
N PRO A 32 -12.44 -3.89 -8.77
CA PRO A 32 -12.59 -3.59 -10.19
C PRO A 32 -11.84 -2.30 -10.56
N LEU A 33 -11.24 -2.26 -11.74
CA LEU A 33 -10.65 -1.03 -12.29
C LEU A 33 -11.71 0.06 -12.49
N ASP A 34 -12.90 -0.36 -12.92
CA ASP A 34 -14.09 0.47 -13.08
C ASP A 34 -15.28 -0.28 -12.47
N SER A 35 -16.05 0.40 -11.63
CA SER A 35 -17.19 -0.19 -10.92
C SER A 35 -18.48 -0.19 -11.75
N THR A 36 -18.49 0.50 -12.90
CA THR A 36 -19.68 0.69 -13.75
C THR A 36 -19.72 -0.26 -14.94
N TYR A 37 -18.57 -0.69 -15.46
CA TYR A 37 -18.45 -1.70 -16.51
C TYR A 37 -17.19 -2.54 -16.33
N ASP A 38 -17.17 -3.76 -16.88
CA ASP A 38 -16.01 -4.64 -16.79
C ASP A 38 -14.98 -4.26 -17.87
N SER A 39 -13.87 -3.68 -17.41
CA SER A 39 -12.75 -3.26 -18.27
C SER A 39 -11.89 -4.41 -18.80
N GLY A 40 -12.06 -5.63 -18.28
CA GLY A 40 -11.08 -6.72 -18.45
C GLY A 40 -10.06 -6.81 -17.33
N TYR A 41 -10.01 -5.83 -16.42
CA TYR A 41 -8.95 -5.66 -15.45
C TYR A 41 -9.47 -5.29 -14.06
N ASP A 42 -8.72 -5.74 -13.06
CA ASP A 42 -8.83 -5.35 -11.66
C ASP A 42 -7.59 -4.55 -11.23
N VAL A 43 -7.74 -3.84 -10.13
CA VAL A 43 -6.67 -3.15 -9.42
C VAL A 43 -6.32 -3.93 -8.17
N GLU A 44 -5.09 -4.42 -8.11
CA GLU A 44 -4.48 -5.00 -6.92
C GLU A 44 -3.56 -3.98 -6.25
N THR A 45 -3.85 -3.60 -5.02
CA THR A 45 -3.00 -2.70 -4.24
C THR A 45 -2.30 -3.44 -3.12
N THR A 46 -0.98 -3.26 -3.01
CA THR A 46 -0.18 -3.70 -1.88
C THR A 46 0.46 -2.50 -1.19
N ILE A 47 0.61 -2.59 0.12
CA ILE A 47 1.26 -1.58 0.96
C ILE A 47 2.29 -2.29 1.82
N GLU A 48 3.54 -1.85 1.72
CA GLU A 48 4.69 -2.47 2.39
C GLU A 48 5.60 -1.42 3.03
N SER A 49 6.24 -1.80 4.13
CA SER A 49 7.37 -1.03 4.67
C SER A 49 8.67 -1.55 4.07
N LEU A 50 9.51 -0.63 3.58
CA LEU A 50 10.75 -0.95 2.90
C LEU A 50 11.93 -0.93 3.85
N LEU A 51 12.63 -2.05 3.99
CA LEU A 51 13.87 -2.12 4.75
C LEU A 51 14.96 -1.22 4.16
N PRO A 52 15.89 -0.72 4.99
CA PRO A 52 17.05 0.03 4.51
C PRO A 52 17.89 -0.81 3.54
N VAL A 53 18.45 -0.14 2.53
CA VAL A 53 19.28 -0.77 1.49
C VAL A 53 20.54 -1.39 2.09
N ASN A 54 21.03 -0.85 3.22
CA ASN A 54 22.12 -1.42 3.99
C ASN A 54 21.70 -1.57 5.47
N PRO A 55 21.51 -2.80 5.98
CA PRO A 55 21.05 -3.01 7.35
C PRO A 55 22.11 -2.65 8.42
N VAL A 56 23.36 -2.41 8.02
CA VAL A 56 24.47 -2.11 8.94
C VAL A 56 24.68 -0.60 9.11
N GLN A 57 24.25 0.21 8.15
CA GLN A 57 24.37 1.66 8.21
C GLN A 57 23.10 2.27 8.78
N THR A 58 23.16 2.77 10.02
CA THR A 58 22.00 3.39 10.68
C THR A 58 21.97 4.91 10.51
N ARG A 59 23.02 5.51 9.93
CA ARG A 59 23.19 6.96 9.79
C ARG A 59 23.81 7.35 8.46
N GLY A 60 23.23 8.39 7.86
CA GLY A 60 23.78 9.09 6.71
C GLY A 60 24.44 10.41 7.09
N ASN A 61 25.18 11.00 6.14
CA ASN A 61 25.71 12.35 6.27
C ASN A 61 24.58 13.37 6.09
N MET A 62 24.51 14.37 6.97
CA MET A 62 23.66 15.53 6.79
C MET A 62 24.31 16.48 5.77
N ALA A 63 24.24 16.16 4.48
CA ALA A 63 24.97 16.88 3.43
C ALA A 63 24.15 18.02 2.82
N ASN A 64 24.77 19.19 2.62
CA ASN A 64 24.19 20.35 1.92
C ASN A 64 22.85 20.84 2.51
N MET A 65 22.73 20.86 3.84
CA MET A 65 21.52 21.27 4.54
C MET A 65 21.79 22.41 5.50
N GLN A 66 20.77 23.19 5.81
CA GLN A 66 20.82 24.16 6.89
C GLN A 66 19.99 23.69 8.08
N PHE A 67 20.51 23.95 9.28
CA PHE A 67 19.82 23.68 10.54
C PHE A 67 19.97 24.87 11.47
N ARG A 68 18.98 25.07 12.34
CA ARG A 68 19.03 26.09 13.38
C ARG A 68 19.31 25.43 14.71
N VAL A 69 20.14 26.09 15.50
CA VAL A 69 20.41 25.77 16.90
C VAL A 69 19.80 26.85 17.77
N VAL A 70 19.16 26.45 18.85
CA VAL A 70 18.59 27.34 19.87
C VAL A 70 19.07 26.89 21.23
N ALA A 71 19.56 27.83 22.03
CA ALA A 71 20.07 27.59 23.38
C ALA A 71 19.09 28.09 24.44
N TYR A 72 18.93 27.30 25.50
CA TYR A 72 18.09 27.61 26.65
C TYR A 72 18.89 27.43 27.95
N LYS A 73 18.89 28.44 28.83
CA LYS A 73 19.56 28.43 30.13
C LYS A 73 18.92 27.43 31.09
N ASN A 74 19.63 27.15 32.19
CA ASN A 74 19.13 26.37 33.32
C ASN A 74 18.68 24.95 32.93
N ASN A 75 19.25 24.41 31.84
CA ASN A 75 18.88 23.12 31.29
C ASN A 75 17.36 22.92 31.06
N SER A 76 16.64 23.98 30.68
CA SER A 76 15.18 23.94 30.59
C SER A 76 14.66 24.68 29.36
N ILE A 77 14.05 23.94 28.44
CA ILE A 77 13.56 24.43 27.14
C ILE A 77 12.25 25.19 27.34
N THR A 78 12.34 26.49 27.64
CA THR A 78 11.21 27.39 27.84
C THR A 78 11.50 28.79 27.28
N ALA A 79 10.45 29.56 27.07
CA ALA A 79 10.52 30.99 26.73
C ALA A 79 11.53 31.78 27.55
N ALA A 80 11.35 31.71 28.88
CA ALA A 80 12.05 32.54 29.84
C ALA A 80 13.54 32.19 29.88
N ASN A 81 13.89 30.97 29.49
CA ASN A 81 15.25 30.49 29.47
C ASN A 81 15.94 30.71 28.12
N TYR A 82 15.28 31.26 27.09
CA TYR A 82 15.92 31.52 25.80
C TYR A 82 17.22 32.32 25.96
N ALA A 83 18.29 31.80 25.38
CA ALA A 83 19.64 32.37 25.50
C ALA A 83 20.23 32.85 24.18
N GLY A 84 19.74 32.31 23.06
CA GLY A 84 20.28 32.64 21.75
C GLY A 84 19.96 31.60 20.68
N THR A 85 20.32 31.93 19.45
CA THR A 85 20.18 31.07 18.27
C THR A 85 21.27 31.34 17.24
N ALA A 86 21.55 30.36 16.39
CA ALA A 86 22.33 30.52 15.16
C ALA A 86 21.88 29.50 14.10
N VAL A 87 22.12 29.81 12.84
CA VAL A 87 21.95 28.85 11.73
C VAL A 87 23.32 28.34 11.31
N TYR A 88 23.39 27.05 11.02
CA TYR A 88 24.55 26.38 10.47
C TYR A 88 24.18 25.75 9.13
N SER A 89 25.15 25.70 8.23
CA SER A 89 25.09 24.99 6.95
C SER A 89 26.11 23.86 6.95
N THR A 90 25.72 22.71 6.41
CA THR A 90 26.64 21.59 6.19
C THR A 90 27.08 21.54 4.74
N ASN A 91 28.35 21.21 4.51
CA ASN A 91 28.84 20.92 3.14
C ASN A 91 28.48 19.50 2.69
N ALA A 92 28.97 19.08 1.52
CA ALA A 92 28.71 17.75 0.97
C ALA A 92 29.20 16.59 1.88
N SER A 93 30.20 16.84 2.72
CA SER A 93 30.75 15.89 3.69
C SER A 93 30.05 15.96 5.06
N GLY A 94 29.05 16.82 5.24
CA GLY A 94 28.35 16.99 6.51
C GLY A 94 29.04 17.92 7.52
N ILE A 95 30.12 18.61 7.14
CA ILE A 95 30.84 19.52 8.03
C ILE A 95 30.04 20.80 8.19
N ALA A 96 29.69 21.13 9.44
CA ALA A 96 28.88 22.30 9.77
C ALA A 96 29.73 23.58 9.88
N SER A 97 29.20 24.68 9.35
CA SER A 97 29.76 26.03 9.47
C SER A 97 28.63 27.03 9.73
N ILE A 98 28.90 28.06 10.51
CA ILE A 98 27.90 29.07 10.87
C ILE A 98 27.51 29.91 9.64
N VAL A 99 26.22 30.18 9.47
CA VAL A 99 25.71 31.08 8.43
C VAL A 99 25.80 32.51 8.93
N ALA A 100 26.45 33.38 8.16
CA ALA A 100 26.66 34.78 8.51
C ALA A 100 25.35 35.51 8.87
N ASN A 101 25.42 36.42 9.84
CA ASN A 101 24.30 37.26 10.28
C ASN A 101 23.07 36.52 10.86
N THR A 102 23.22 35.24 11.24
CA THR A 102 22.13 34.46 11.85
C THR A 102 22.27 34.25 13.36
N ALA A 103 23.44 34.59 13.91
CA ALA A 103 23.77 34.39 15.31
C ALA A 103 23.17 35.47 16.21
N THR A 104 22.66 35.07 17.37
CA THR A 104 22.22 35.96 18.42
C THR A 104 22.43 35.29 19.78
N PRO A 105 23.18 35.88 20.73
CA PRO A 105 24.05 37.04 20.53
C PRO A 105 25.30 36.65 19.70
N ALA A 106 25.82 37.60 18.93
CA ALA A 106 27.01 37.41 18.10
C ALA A 106 28.20 38.20 18.67
N ALA A 107 29.42 37.67 18.52
CA ALA A 107 30.65 38.43 18.70
C ALA A 107 30.85 39.40 17.53
N VAL A 108 31.83 40.31 17.64
CA VAL A 108 32.22 41.23 16.56
C VAL A 108 32.61 40.48 15.27
N SER A 109 33.18 39.27 15.41
CA SER A 109 33.51 38.37 14.29
C SER A 109 32.31 37.64 13.68
N GLY A 110 31.08 37.87 14.16
CA GLY A 110 29.87 37.16 13.73
C GLY A 110 29.70 35.76 14.33
N GLN A 111 30.64 35.30 15.16
CA GLN A 111 30.55 34.01 15.85
C GLN A 111 29.40 34.00 16.86
N TRP A 112 28.68 32.88 16.95
CA TRP A 112 27.69 32.69 17.99
C TRP A 112 28.37 32.50 19.34
N VAL A 113 27.97 33.28 20.34
CA VAL A 113 28.61 33.28 21.65
C VAL A 113 27.57 33.17 22.76
N LEU A 114 27.90 32.46 23.84
CA LEU A 114 27.06 32.36 25.05
C LEU A 114 27.86 32.71 26.31
N ARG A 115 27.18 32.97 27.42
CA ARG A 115 27.85 33.08 28.73
C ARG A 115 28.17 31.68 29.25
N PRO A 116 29.20 31.49 30.07
CA PRO A 116 29.42 30.22 30.74
C PRO A 116 28.20 29.80 31.58
N GLY A 117 27.90 28.50 31.61
CA GLY A 117 26.79 27.94 32.39
C GLY A 117 26.19 26.68 31.76
N THR A 118 25.14 26.15 32.38
CA THR A 118 24.46 24.93 31.91
C THR A 118 23.28 25.23 30.99
N TYR A 119 23.24 24.58 29.83
CA TYR A 119 22.26 24.82 28.77
C TYR A 119 21.58 23.55 28.26
N ALA A 120 20.36 23.72 27.76
CA ALA A 120 19.72 22.80 26.84
C ALA A 120 19.76 23.39 25.42
N PHE A 121 20.07 22.56 24.43
CA PHE A 121 20.15 22.93 23.02
C PHE A 121 19.11 22.16 22.21
N VAL A 122 18.43 22.88 21.31
CA VAL A 122 17.48 22.32 20.35
C VAL A 122 18.01 22.60 18.94
N PHE A 123 18.10 21.54 18.14
CA PHE A 123 18.53 21.58 16.76
C PHE A 123 17.38 21.14 15.88
N TYR A 124 17.11 21.87 14.79
CA TYR A 124 16.10 21.46 13.82
C TYR A 124 16.44 21.87 12.40
N SER A 125 15.96 21.08 11.44
CA SER A 125 16.11 21.30 10.01
C SER A 125 14.85 20.88 9.27
N TYR A 126 14.61 21.50 8.12
CA TYR A 126 13.59 21.07 7.16
C TYR A 126 14.16 20.15 6.05
N GLY A 127 15.44 19.77 6.16
CA GLY A 127 16.14 18.94 5.19
C GLY A 127 16.46 19.66 3.87
N THR A 128 16.50 20.99 3.90
CA THR A 128 16.78 21.85 2.75
C THR A 128 18.01 22.72 2.99
N ASN A 129 18.58 23.26 1.91
CA ASN A 129 19.64 24.27 2.02
C ASN A 129 19.06 25.68 2.22
N SER A 130 18.19 25.83 3.20
CA SER A 130 17.56 27.11 3.53
C SER A 130 17.39 27.24 5.03
N ALA A 131 17.65 28.44 5.56
CA ALA A 131 17.62 28.69 6.99
C ALA A 131 16.24 28.32 7.58
N PRO A 132 16.19 27.43 8.58
CA PRO A 132 14.94 27.14 9.26
C PRO A 132 14.36 28.41 9.91
N ALA A 133 13.03 28.55 9.86
CA ALA A 133 12.31 29.65 10.48
C ALA A 133 12.75 29.82 11.94
N ALA A 134 12.98 31.05 12.40
CA ALA A 134 13.31 31.31 13.80
C ALA A 134 12.09 31.05 14.68
N LEU A 135 12.31 30.50 15.87
CA LEU A 135 11.24 30.35 16.86
C LEU A 135 10.87 31.73 17.39
N SER A 136 9.67 32.23 17.05
CA SER A 136 9.11 33.47 17.59
C SER A 136 8.39 33.20 18.92
N GLY A 137 7.79 34.22 19.55
CA GLY A 137 7.31 34.28 20.94
C GLY A 137 6.46 33.14 21.52
N ASN A 138 6.11 32.11 20.74
CA ASN A 138 5.44 30.87 21.17
C ASN A 138 6.35 29.61 21.10
N TRP A 139 7.63 29.76 20.77
CA TRP A 139 8.66 28.70 20.73
C TRP A 139 8.31 27.52 19.81
N SER A 140 7.59 27.84 18.74
CA SER A 140 7.01 26.88 17.83
C SER A 140 7.25 27.24 16.38
N THR A 141 7.16 26.24 15.52
CA THR A 141 7.13 26.40 14.07
C THR A 141 6.20 25.38 13.47
N THR A 142 5.83 25.58 12.21
CA THR A 142 4.99 24.64 11.48
C THR A 142 5.81 23.72 10.59
N VAL A 143 5.30 22.52 10.38
CA VAL A 143 5.85 21.50 9.48
C VAL A 143 4.73 21.01 8.58
N THR A 144 5.04 20.84 7.29
CA THR A 144 4.10 20.40 6.26
C THR A 144 4.55 19.09 5.65
N HIS A 145 3.64 18.42 4.92
CA HIS A 145 4.06 17.37 3.99
C HIS A 145 5.12 17.90 3.00
N ASN A 146 6.01 17.02 2.55
CA ASN A 146 7.17 17.27 1.70
C ASN A 146 8.34 18.01 2.32
N GLN A 147 8.34 18.18 3.64
CA GLN A 147 9.52 18.61 4.39
C GLN A 147 10.18 17.39 5.06
N ASP A 148 11.51 17.28 4.99
CA ASP A 148 12.24 16.25 5.75
C ASP A 148 12.62 16.84 7.10
N PHE A 149 11.61 17.02 7.97
CA PHE A 149 11.82 17.66 9.26
C PHE A 149 12.63 16.76 10.19
N MET A 150 13.67 17.30 10.79
CA MET A 150 14.64 16.58 11.61
C MET A 150 14.90 17.32 12.91
N LEU A 151 15.12 16.58 13.99
CA LEU A 151 15.34 17.13 15.33
C LEU A 151 16.55 16.51 16.01
N CYS A 152 17.23 17.30 16.84
CA CYS A 152 18.13 16.79 17.88
C CYS A 152 17.94 17.68 19.12
N GLN A 153 17.94 17.08 20.32
CA GLN A 153 17.97 17.83 21.57
C GLN A 153 19.15 17.35 22.41
N LYS A 154 19.88 18.29 23.01
CA LYS A 154 21.01 18.01 23.90
C LYS A 154 20.88 18.82 25.17
N THR A 155 20.63 18.14 26.29
CA THR A 155 20.44 18.74 27.61
C THR A 155 21.69 18.60 28.47
N GLY A 156 21.82 19.40 29.51
CA GLY A 156 22.88 19.33 30.50
C GLY A 156 24.25 19.76 29.98
N VAL A 157 24.31 20.55 28.91
CA VAL A 157 25.58 20.97 28.31
C VAL A 157 26.20 22.08 29.16
N ASP A 158 27.35 21.80 29.74
CA ASP A 158 28.18 22.78 30.44
C ASP A 158 28.97 23.61 29.41
N VAL A 159 28.47 24.82 29.12
CA VAL A 159 29.16 25.77 28.23
C VAL A 159 30.30 26.40 28.99
N LYS A 160 31.52 26.00 28.63
CA LYS A 160 32.78 26.59 29.07
C LYS A 160 33.78 26.55 27.93
N ALA A 161 34.78 27.44 27.99
CA ALA A 161 35.85 27.46 27.00
C ALA A 161 36.74 26.23 27.16
N ASP A 162 37.02 25.56 26.05
CA ASP A 162 38.05 24.54 25.91
C ASP A 162 39.44 25.19 25.74
N VAL A 163 40.45 24.36 25.46
CA VAL A 163 41.84 24.80 25.21
C VAL A 163 41.98 25.75 24.01
N SER A 164 41.01 25.75 23.09
CA SER A 164 40.94 26.65 21.93
C SER A 164 40.11 27.89 22.20
N GLY A 165 39.62 28.07 23.44
CA GLY A 165 38.78 29.19 23.84
C GLY A 165 37.31 29.04 23.43
N GLN A 166 36.86 27.88 22.96
CA GLN A 166 35.54 27.65 22.36
C GLN A 166 34.76 26.55 23.08
N CYS A 167 33.48 26.40 22.78
CA CYS A 167 32.67 25.26 23.21
C CYS A 167 32.23 24.47 21.98
N LEU A 168 32.75 23.25 21.84
CA LEU A 168 32.37 22.33 20.76
C LEU A 168 31.17 21.48 21.17
N LEU A 169 30.04 21.68 20.49
CA LEU A 169 28.87 20.81 20.58
C LEU A 169 29.08 19.60 19.65
N SER A 170 29.44 18.46 20.26
CA SER A 170 29.59 17.14 19.59
C SER A 170 28.46 16.18 20.00
N GLY A 171 28.39 14.99 19.39
CA GLY A 171 27.32 14.05 19.68
C GLY A 171 25.99 14.44 19.03
N ILE A 172 26.01 15.27 17.98
CA ILE A 172 24.80 15.83 17.37
C ILE A 172 24.33 14.91 16.25
N SER A 173 23.26 14.16 16.52
CA SER A 173 22.65 13.23 15.58
C SER A 173 21.19 13.61 15.38
N PHE A 174 20.80 13.85 14.14
CA PHE A 174 19.45 14.26 13.79
C PHE A 174 18.53 13.06 13.59
N SER A 175 17.38 13.07 14.25
CA SER A 175 16.32 12.09 14.04
C SER A 175 15.24 12.66 13.14
N ARG A 176 14.94 11.92 12.07
CA ARG A 176 13.87 12.26 11.12
C ARG A 176 12.51 12.08 11.76
N GLN A 177 11.68 13.10 11.60
CA GLN A 177 10.34 13.12 12.19
C GLN A 177 9.26 12.78 11.16
N CYS A 178 9.58 12.88 9.88
CA CYS A 178 8.69 12.51 8.78
C CYS A 178 8.96 11.06 8.33
N ALA A 179 7.97 10.44 7.72
CA ALA A 179 8.11 9.20 6.98
C ALA A 179 8.39 9.50 5.50
N GLN A 180 8.98 8.53 4.81
CA GLN A 180 9.14 8.52 3.37
C GLN A 180 8.07 7.64 2.73
N LEU A 181 7.47 8.14 1.65
CA LEU A 181 6.44 7.43 0.89
C LEU A 181 6.72 7.49 -0.61
N GLN A 182 6.56 6.37 -1.29
CA GLN A 182 6.58 6.28 -2.75
C GLN A 182 5.39 5.46 -3.25
N LEU A 183 4.75 5.91 -4.33
CA LEU A 183 3.74 5.14 -5.04
C LEU A 183 4.37 4.48 -6.26
N CYS A 184 3.92 3.27 -6.56
CA CYS A 184 4.34 2.49 -7.71
C CYS A 184 3.11 2.04 -8.49
N VAL A 185 3.14 2.18 -9.81
CA VAL A 185 2.12 1.63 -10.69
C VAL A 185 2.75 0.53 -11.51
N VAL A 186 2.08 -0.62 -11.57
CA VAL A 186 2.49 -1.80 -12.34
C VAL A 186 1.38 -2.14 -13.33
N ALA A 187 1.73 -2.20 -14.62
CA ALA A 187 0.79 -2.47 -15.69
C ALA A 187 1.17 -3.71 -16.50
N LYS A 188 2.04 -4.57 -15.97
CA LYS A 188 2.72 -5.66 -16.71
C LYS A 188 1.78 -6.52 -17.56
N GLU A 189 0.61 -6.84 -17.02
CA GLU A 189 -0.38 -7.75 -17.63
C GLU A 189 -1.49 -6.99 -18.37
N PHE A 190 -1.37 -5.66 -18.50
CA PHE A 190 -2.26 -4.81 -19.27
C PHE A 190 -1.86 -4.81 -20.76
N ASN A 191 -2.83 -4.88 -21.67
CA ASN A 191 -2.56 -4.77 -23.10
C ASN A 191 -2.00 -3.36 -23.41
N ASN A 192 -0.83 -3.28 -24.06
CA ASN A 192 -0.06 -2.04 -24.21
C ASN A 192 0.28 -1.42 -22.83
N ASN A 193 1.09 -2.17 -22.07
CA ASN A 193 1.42 -1.98 -20.65
C ASN A 193 2.28 -0.76 -20.30
N THR A 194 2.52 0.19 -21.21
CA THR A 194 3.38 1.33 -20.89
C THR A 194 2.59 2.40 -20.15
N VAL A 195 2.95 2.67 -18.89
CA VAL A 195 2.40 3.81 -18.15
C VAL A 195 3.05 5.09 -18.69
N GLN A 196 2.25 5.95 -19.31
CA GLN A 196 2.70 7.16 -20.03
C GLN A 196 2.40 8.45 -19.27
N GLN A 197 1.37 8.46 -18.43
CA GLN A 197 1.01 9.60 -17.59
C GLN A 197 0.45 9.08 -16.28
N CYS A 198 0.84 9.70 -15.17
CA CYS A 198 0.38 9.29 -13.85
C CYS A 198 0.40 10.48 -12.89
N ALA A 199 -0.74 10.70 -12.22
CA ALA A 199 -0.89 11.63 -11.12
C ALA A 199 -1.95 11.10 -10.16
N ALA A 200 -1.73 11.29 -8.86
CA ALA A 200 -2.65 10.83 -7.83
C ALA A 200 -2.74 11.82 -6.68
N THR A 201 -3.81 11.72 -5.91
CA THR A 201 -3.97 12.41 -4.63
C THR A 201 -4.15 11.36 -3.55
N ILE A 202 -3.43 11.53 -2.44
CA ILE A 202 -3.62 10.76 -1.22
C ILE A 202 -4.34 11.65 -0.22
N SER A 203 -5.43 11.18 0.37
CA SER A 203 -6.17 11.86 1.43
C SER A 203 -6.30 10.97 2.68
N GLY A 204 -6.68 11.60 3.80
CA GLY A 204 -6.71 10.92 5.10
C GLY A 204 -5.40 11.04 5.87
N LEU A 205 -4.42 11.81 5.37
CA LEU A 205 -3.13 12.02 6.03
C LEU A 205 -3.27 12.92 7.26
N SER A 206 -2.22 12.98 8.08
CA SER A 206 -2.13 13.94 9.19
C SER A 206 -2.32 15.37 8.69
N ASN A 207 -2.92 16.24 9.52
CA ASN A 207 -3.12 17.63 9.16
C ASN A 207 -1.80 18.29 8.79
N SER A 208 -1.82 19.06 7.71
CA SER A 208 -0.67 19.81 7.21
C SER A 208 -1.11 21.25 6.96
N PRO A 209 -0.53 22.26 7.64
CA PRO A 209 0.61 22.16 8.56
C PRO A 209 0.27 21.55 9.94
N VAL A 210 1.29 21.00 10.60
CA VAL A 210 1.29 20.67 12.03
C VAL A 210 2.22 21.62 12.79
N THR A 211 1.83 22.03 14.00
CA THR A 211 2.68 22.86 14.87
C THR A 211 3.58 21.99 15.75
N TRP A 212 4.88 22.25 15.73
CA TRP A 212 5.85 21.66 16.64
C TRP A 212 6.40 22.72 17.58
N ASN A 213 6.54 22.36 18.86
CA ASN A 213 7.11 23.20 19.91
C ASN A 213 8.51 22.71 20.28
N ALA A 214 9.43 23.62 20.59
CA ALA A 214 10.82 23.29 20.88
C ALA A 214 11.03 22.30 22.03
N SER A 215 10.10 22.23 22.99
CA SER A 215 10.14 21.28 24.11
C SER A 215 9.77 19.84 23.70
N GLN A 216 9.19 19.64 22.52
CA GLN A 216 8.79 18.33 22.03
C GLN A 216 9.96 17.62 21.34
N THR A 217 10.15 16.36 21.70
CA THR A 217 11.15 15.47 21.08
C THR A 217 10.65 14.82 19.80
N THR A 218 9.32 14.84 19.55
CA THR A 218 8.68 14.27 18.37
C THR A 218 7.66 15.22 17.75
N LEU A 219 7.39 15.10 16.45
CA LEU A 219 6.24 15.76 15.84
C LEU A 219 4.92 15.21 16.41
N PRO A 220 3.94 16.08 16.72
CA PRO A 220 2.62 15.61 17.13
C PRO A 220 1.86 15.00 15.94
N VAL A 221 1.08 13.96 16.22
CA VAL A 221 0.19 13.33 15.24
C VAL A 221 -1.19 13.97 15.38
N THR A 222 -1.69 14.63 14.32
CA THR A 222 -2.93 15.40 14.39
C THR A 222 -3.84 15.16 13.19
N GLY A 223 -5.16 15.13 13.44
CA GLY A 223 -6.25 15.12 12.45
C GLY A 223 -6.15 14.11 11.31
N THR A 224 -7.06 14.23 10.33
CA THR A 224 -7.20 13.33 9.16
C THR A 224 -7.53 14.08 7.87
N SER A 225 -7.43 15.41 7.84
CA SER A 225 -7.79 16.22 6.66
C SER A 225 -6.64 16.43 5.69
N GLY A 226 -5.44 15.92 6.01
CA GLY A 226 -4.24 16.08 5.19
C GLY A 226 -4.38 15.44 3.82
N THR A 227 -3.87 16.12 2.81
CA THR A 227 -3.79 15.64 1.43
C THR A 227 -2.38 15.81 0.88
N LEU A 228 -2.03 14.94 -0.06
CA LEU A 228 -0.76 14.96 -0.77
C LEU A 228 -1.00 14.69 -2.26
N ASN A 229 -0.50 15.57 -3.12
CA ASN A 229 -0.45 15.33 -4.56
C ASN A 229 0.83 14.60 -4.93
N VAL A 230 0.66 13.49 -5.64
CA VAL A 230 1.71 12.57 -6.07
C VAL A 230 1.83 12.63 -7.58
N ALA A 231 3.07 12.75 -8.05
CA ALA A 231 3.43 12.92 -9.44
C ALA A 231 4.58 11.98 -9.81
N TRP A 232 4.60 11.63 -11.10
CA TRP A 232 5.66 10.85 -11.73
C TRP A 232 6.39 11.76 -12.71
N THR A 233 7.73 11.73 -12.66
CA THR A 233 8.55 12.48 -13.61
C THR A 233 8.73 11.62 -14.87
N ASN A 234 8.08 12.00 -15.98
CA ASN A 234 8.17 11.36 -17.29
C ASN A 234 8.02 9.82 -17.27
N PRO A 235 6.87 9.28 -16.78
CA PRO A 235 6.67 7.84 -16.77
C PRO A 235 6.64 7.27 -18.20
N ASN A 236 7.43 6.24 -18.45
CA ASN A 236 7.48 5.55 -19.74
C ASN A 236 7.97 4.10 -19.58
N ALA A 237 7.28 3.33 -18.74
CA ALA A 237 7.63 1.93 -18.48
C ALA A 237 6.41 1.15 -18.00
N THR A 238 6.54 -0.18 -17.95
CA THR A 238 5.52 -1.08 -17.39
C THR A 238 5.37 -0.97 -15.88
N THR A 239 6.44 -0.53 -15.22
CA THR A 239 6.49 -0.28 -13.79
C THR A 239 7.10 1.09 -13.59
N VAL A 240 6.34 2.02 -13.02
CA VAL A 240 6.79 3.39 -12.80
C VAL A 240 6.64 3.76 -11.33
N ASN A 241 7.69 4.35 -10.76
CA ASN A 241 7.68 4.84 -9.39
C ASN A 241 7.51 6.35 -9.40
N SER A 242 6.71 6.87 -8.46
CA SER A 242 6.53 8.30 -8.28
C SER A 242 7.83 8.94 -7.81
N ASN A 243 7.83 10.27 -7.78
CA ASN A 243 8.77 10.98 -6.92
C ASN A 243 8.64 10.48 -5.47
N VAL A 244 9.67 10.71 -4.66
CA VAL A 244 9.67 10.33 -3.25
C VAL A 244 9.14 11.49 -2.43
N TYR A 245 8.18 11.20 -1.55
CA TYR A 245 7.48 12.19 -0.74
C TYR A 245 7.80 12.03 0.74
N LYS A 246 7.78 13.15 1.49
CA LYS A 246 7.87 13.13 2.95
C LYS A 246 6.49 13.35 3.54
N VAL A 247 6.00 12.39 4.31
CA VAL A 247 4.68 12.48 4.94
C VAL A 247 4.83 12.65 6.44
N LEU A 248 3.92 13.42 7.03
CA LEU A 248 3.91 13.64 8.47
C LEU A 248 3.55 12.31 9.17
N PRO A 249 4.07 12.06 10.37
CA PRO A 249 3.81 10.81 11.06
C PRO A 249 2.33 10.67 11.39
N GLN A 250 1.86 9.43 11.45
CA GLN A 250 0.46 9.15 11.67
C GLN A 250 0.22 7.82 12.38
N THR A 251 -0.83 7.80 13.19
CA THR A 251 -1.40 6.58 13.80
C THR A 251 -2.39 5.91 12.84
N SER A 252 -2.79 4.69 13.20
CA SER A 252 -3.71 3.84 12.44
C SER A 252 -4.92 4.60 11.90
N ARG A 253 -5.03 4.68 10.57
CA ARG A 253 -6.13 5.38 9.89
C ARG A 253 -6.41 4.86 8.49
N THR A 254 -7.53 5.28 7.92
CA THR A 254 -7.87 5.01 6.51
C THR A 254 -7.25 6.05 5.60
N LEU A 255 -6.51 5.59 4.60
CA LEU A 255 -6.01 6.40 3.49
C LEU A 255 -6.85 6.16 2.25
N THR A 256 -7.07 7.21 1.47
CA THR A 256 -7.70 7.10 0.15
C THR A 256 -6.70 7.59 -0.90
N ILE A 257 -6.44 6.75 -1.90
CA ILE A 257 -5.57 7.06 -3.03
C ILE A 257 -6.45 7.16 -4.26
N LYS A 258 -6.48 8.33 -4.89
CA LYS A 258 -7.24 8.57 -6.10
C LYS A 258 -6.30 8.95 -7.23
N PHE A 259 -6.28 8.15 -8.30
CA PHE A 259 -5.54 8.51 -9.51
C PHE A 259 -6.31 9.57 -10.29
N THR A 260 -5.85 10.81 -10.24
CA THR A 260 -6.45 11.94 -10.97
C THR A 260 -6.11 11.89 -12.45
N THR A 261 -4.96 11.32 -12.80
CA THR A 261 -4.56 11.02 -14.18
C THR A 261 -3.87 9.67 -14.23
N LEU A 262 -4.29 8.81 -15.15
CA LEU A 262 -3.58 7.57 -15.43
C LEU A 262 -3.77 7.20 -16.89
N LYS A 263 -2.67 7.16 -17.64
CA LYS A 263 -2.64 6.73 -19.03
C LYS A 263 -1.73 5.53 -19.18
N ILE A 264 -2.28 4.43 -19.70
CA ILE A 264 -1.53 3.21 -19.96
C ILE A 264 -1.80 2.80 -21.41
N GLY A 265 -0.74 2.78 -22.21
CA GLY A 265 -0.84 2.63 -23.65
C GLY A 265 -1.80 3.67 -24.24
N ASN A 266 -2.89 3.19 -24.83
CA ASN A 266 -3.93 4.04 -25.42
C ASN A 266 -5.11 4.30 -24.46
N GLY A 267 -5.16 3.61 -23.32
CA GLY A 267 -6.24 3.75 -22.35
C GLY A 267 -6.01 4.91 -21.39
N GLN A 268 -7.07 5.69 -21.13
CA GLN A 268 -7.08 6.79 -20.16
C GLN A 268 -8.10 6.47 -19.06
N MET A 269 -7.63 6.44 -17.81
CA MET A 269 -8.39 5.95 -16.63
C MET A 269 -8.45 7.02 -15.53
N ASN A 270 -8.62 8.27 -15.93
CA ASN A 270 -8.64 9.40 -15.02
C ASN A 270 -9.79 9.26 -14.02
N ASN A 271 -9.49 9.36 -12.73
CA ASN A 271 -10.44 9.23 -11.62
C ASN A 271 -11.14 7.86 -11.50
N ALA A 272 -10.79 6.86 -12.33
CA ALA A 272 -11.39 5.53 -12.27
C ALA A 272 -10.90 4.75 -11.04
N ILE A 273 -9.64 4.93 -10.66
CA ILE A 273 -9.03 4.19 -9.56
C ILE A 273 -9.08 5.00 -8.27
N THR A 274 -9.88 4.54 -7.31
CA THR A 274 -9.88 5.01 -5.93
C THR A 274 -9.66 3.83 -5.00
N VAL A 275 -8.56 3.80 -4.25
CA VAL A 275 -8.22 2.74 -3.31
C VAL A 275 -8.37 3.26 -1.89
N SER A 276 -9.05 2.50 -1.03
CA SER A 276 -9.13 2.79 0.41
C SER A 276 -8.37 1.75 1.21
N ALA A 277 -7.32 2.17 1.91
CA ALA A 277 -6.50 1.31 2.74
C ALA A 277 -6.66 1.66 4.22
N THR A 278 -7.19 0.72 5.02
CA THR A 278 -7.47 0.92 6.44
C THR A 278 -6.26 0.58 7.31
N SER A 279 -6.27 1.10 8.54
CA SER A 279 -5.27 0.81 9.58
C SER A 279 -3.82 1.11 9.19
N ARG A 280 -3.60 2.19 8.43
CA ARG A 280 -2.26 2.59 7.97
C ARG A 280 -1.55 3.45 9.00
N ILE A 281 -0.33 3.06 9.35
CA ILE A 281 0.57 3.76 10.26
C ILE A 281 1.77 4.24 9.44
N PHE A 282 2.17 5.49 9.61
CA PHE A 282 3.43 6.00 9.09
C PHE A 282 4.24 6.55 10.26
N SER A 283 5.19 5.75 10.73
CA SER A 283 6.10 6.14 11.81
C SER A 283 7.20 7.07 11.29
N ALA A 284 7.67 7.97 12.17
CA ALA A 284 8.83 8.81 11.93
C ALA A 284 10.03 7.96 11.44
N ALA A 285 10.79 8.49 10.47
CA ALA A 285 11.85 7.80 9.74
C ALA A 285 11.43 6.52 8.99
N GLY A 286 10.15 6.15 8.98
CA GLY A 286 9.66 4.99 8.23
C GLY A 286 9.80 5.17 6.71
N ASN A 287 10.00 4.08 5.98
CA ASN A 287 10.04 4.06 4.51
C ASN A 287 8.93 3.16 3.98
N TYR A 288 8.03 3.68 3.17
CA TYR A 288 6.83 2.97 2.74
C TYR A 288 6.68 3.02 1.22
N LYS A 289 6.19 1.91 0.67
CA LYS A 289 5.83 1.81 -0.73
C LYS A 289 4.40 1.31 -0.87
N ILE A 290 3.64 1.99 -1.73
CA ILE A 290 2.30 1.55 -2.12
C ILE A 290 2.36 1.17 -3.59
N THR A 291 2.09 -0.08 -3.90
CA THR A 291 2.11 -0.59 -5.27
C THR A 291 0.69 -0.85 -5.73
N VAL A 292 0.31 -0.24 -6.84
CA VAL A 292 -0.99 -0.37 -7.50
C VAL A 292 -0.76 -1.10 -8.81
N SER A 293 -1.21 -2.34 -8.89
CA SER A 293 -1.05 -3.21 -10.05
C SER A 293 -2.36 -3.34 -10.79
N ILE A 294 -2.32 -3.19 -12.11
CA ILE A 294 -3.46 -3.48 -12.98
C ILE A 294 -3.26 -4.88 -13.55
N VAL A 295 -4.18 -5.76 -13.23
CA VAL A 295 -4.11 -7.18 -13.57
C VAL A 295 -5.39 -7.60 -14.31
N PRO A 296 -5.33 -8.54 -15.26
CA PRO A 296 -6.52 -9.14 -15.83
C PRO A 296 -7.42 -9.69 -14.73
N ASN A 297 -8.72 -9.46 -14.85
CA ASN A 297 -9.71 -10.04 -13.95
C ASN A 297 -10.12 -11.47 -14.37
N TYR A 298 -9.32 -12.10 -15.24
CA TYR A 298 -9.57 -13.42 -15.79
C TYR A 298 -8.26 -14.20 -15.96
N ILE A 299 -8.39 -15.52 -16.15
CA ILE A 299 -7.30 -16.46 -16.43
C ILE A 299 -7.57 -17.10 -17.79
N SER A 300 -6.60 -17.07 -18.70
CA SER A 300 -6.77 -17.63 -20.06
C SER A 300 -6.26 -19.06 -20.14
N VAL A 301 -7.17 -20.02 -20.32
CA VAL A 301 -6.85 -21.45 -20.51
C VAL A 301 -7.88 -22.08 -21.46
N GLY A 302 -7.46 -22.99 -22.34
CA GLY A 302 -8.36 -23.70 -23.25
C GLY A 302 -9.11 -22.80 -24.24
N GLY A 303 -8.55 -21.64 -24.57
CA GLY A 303 -9.18 -20.65 -25.46
C GLY A 303 -10.32 -19.84 -24.82
N ALA A 304 -10.57 -20.00 -23.52
CA ALA A 304 -11.57 -19.24 -22.76
C ALA A 304 -10.90 -18.39 -21.67
N LYS A 305 -11.61 -17.32 -21.26
CA LYS A 305 -11.21 -16.41 -20.19
C LYS A 305 -12.02 -16.72 -18.93
N TRP A 306 -11.43 -17.44 -17.99
CA TRP A 306 -12.09 -17.93 -16.78
C TRP A 306 -12.06 -16.89 -15.66
N ALA A 307 -13.11 -16.81 -14.86
CA ALA A 307 -13.13 -15.99 -13.66
C ALA A 307 -12.03 -16.42 -12.67
N ARG A 308 -11.51 -15.46 -11.89
CA ARG A 308 -10.46 -15.73 -10.89
C ARG A 308 -10.97 -16.45 -9.64
N GLY A 309 -12.28 -16.61 -9.49
CA GLY A 309 -12.91 -17.31 -8.37
C GLY A 309 -14.18 -18.04 -8.80
N ASN A 310 -14.62 -18.98 -7.98
CA ASN A 310 -15.91 -19.64 -8.17
C ASN A 310 -17.06 -18.66 -7.92
N LEU A 311 -18.18 -18.90 -8.61
CA LEU A 311 -19.40 -18.14 -8.40
C LEU A 311 -20.05 -18.52 -7.07
N TYR A 312 -20.52 -17.52 -6.33
CA TYR A 312 -21.45 -17.74 -5.23
C TYR A 312 -22.55 -16.67 -5.20
N GLN A 313 -23.67 -17.03 -4.60
CA GLN A 313 -24.80 -16.14 -4.36
C GLN A 313 -24.84 -15.74 -2.88
N SER A 314 -25.01 -14.45 -2.61
CA SER A 314 -25.26 -13.92 -1.27
C SER A 314 -26.44 -12.96 -1.32
N GLY A 315 -27.57 -13.37 -0.73
CA GLY A 315 -28.86 -12.69 -0.92
C GLY A 315 -29.26 -12.68 -2.41
N SER A 316 -29.64 -11.53 -2.92
CA SER A 316 -30.02 -11.36 -4.35
C SER A 316 -28.82 -11.09 -5.27
N ASN A 317 -27.59 -11.07 -4.76
CA ASN A 317 -26.39 -10.68 -5.49
C ASN A 317 -25.46 -11.87 -5.75
N TYR A 318 -24.60 -11.72 -6.76
CA TYR A 318 -23.68 -12.75 -7.24
C TYR A 318 -22.27 -12.21 -7.30
N TYR A 319 -21.33 -13.02 -6.82
CA TYR A 319 -19.95 -12.61 -6.63
C TYR A 319 -19.00 -13.75 -7.01
N PHE A 320 -17.73 -13.39 -7.20
CA PHE A 320 -16.65 -14.36 -7.29
C PHE A 320 -15.91 -14.45 -5.97
N GLU A 321 -15.50 -15.66 -5.66
CA GLU A 321 -14.53 -15.91 -4.59
C GLU A 321 -13.25 -15.11 -4.80
N ALA A 322 -12.68 -14.59 -3.70
CA ALA A 322 -11.49 -13.75 -3.76
C ALA A 322 -10.22 -14.48 -4.26
N ALA A 323 -10.21 -15.82 -4.19
CA ALA A 323 -9.13 -16.66 -4.67
C ALA A 323 -9.67 -17.93 -5.34
N GLN A 324 -8.91 -18.49 -6.28
CA GLN A 324 -9.32 -19.66 -7.05
C GLN A 324 -9.69 -20.86 -6.19
N GLN A 325 -8.97 -21.03 -5.06
CA GLN A 325 -9.14 -22.14 -4.13
C GLN A 325 -10.29 -21.99 -3.14
N ASN A 326 -10.88 -20.79 -3.04
CA ASN A 326 -11.97 -20.55 -2.12
C ASN A 326 -13.29 -21.06 -2.71
N TYR A 327 -14.19 -21.46 -1.83
CA TYR A 327 -15.54 -21.87 -2.15
C TYR A 327 -16.41 -21.77 -0.90
N HIS A 328 -17.70 -21.51 -1.10
CA HIS A 328 -18.66 -21.54 0.00
C HIS A 328 -18.97 -22.99 0.41
N THR A 329 -19.00 -23.23 1.72
CA THR A 329 -19.25 -24.55 2.30
C THR A 329 -20.71 -24.73 2.69
N GLY A 330 -21.18 -25.97 2.64
CA GLY A 330 -22.50 -26.37 3.14
C GLY A 330 -23.63 -26.10 2.15
N VAL A 331 -24.74 -26.79 2.39
CA VAL A 331 -25.93 -26.84 1.50
C VAL A 331 -26.50 -25.45 1.20
N ASN A 332 -26.41 -24.52 2.17
CA ASN A 332 -26.94 -23.16 2.10
C ASN A 332 -25.85 -22.10 1.90
N GLY A 333 -24.61 -22.52 1.58
CA GLY A 333 -23.49 -21.60 1.40
C GLY A 333 -23.59 -20.73 0.14
N GLY A 334 -24.52 -21.01 -0.77
CA GLY A 334 -24.70 -20.20 -1.99
C GLY A 334 -23.71 -20.49 -3.12
N GLY A 335 -22.79 -21.45 -2.95
CA GLY A 335 -21.83 -21.88 -3.99
C GLY A 335 -22.29 -23.06 -4.86
N TYR A 336 -23.47 -23.62 -4.59
CA TYR A 336 -24.01 -24.80 -5.27
C TYR A 336 -25.33 -24.46 -5.93
N PHE A 337 -25.37 -24.56 -7.26
CA PHE A 337 -26.52 -24.18 -8.07
C PHE A 337 -27.12 -25.42 -8.72
N GLY A 338 -28.45 -25.48 -8.79
CA GLY A 338 -29.08 -26.34 -9.79
C GLY A 338 -28.72 -25.87 -11.19
N TRP A 339 -28.99 -26.70 -12.20
CA TRP A 339 -28.65 -26.33 -13.56
C TRP A 339 -29.47 -25.12 -14.04
N ASN A 340 -28.77 -24.10 -14.58
CA ASN A 340 -29.31 -22.88 -15.17
C ASN A 340 -30.41 -22.21 -14.32
N THR A 341 -30.09 -21.85 -13.07
CA THR A 341 -30.98 -21.10 -12.16
C THR A 341 -30.27 -19.93 -11.48
N THR A 342 -31.04 -18.88 -11.16
CA THR A 342 -30.64 -17.71 -10.36
C THR A 342 -30.87 -17.91 -8.86
N ASN A 343 -31.20 -19.13 -8.44
CA ASN A 343 -31.40 -19.45 -7.03
C ASN A 343 -30.58 -20.67 -6.66
N SER A 344 -29.55 -20.46 -5.84
CA SER A 344 -28.68 -21.49 -5.28
C SER A 344 -29.36 -22.34 -4.19
N ALA A 345 -30.55 -21.92 -3.73
CA ALA A 345 -31.32 -22.70 -2.76
C ALA A 345 -31.73 -24.06 -3.32
N LYS A 346 -31.88 -25.02 -2.42
CA LYS A 346 -32.28 -26.40 -2.70
C LYS A 346 -33.43 -26.50 -3.71
N GLY A 347 -33.29 -27.45 -4.65
CA GLY A 347 -34.38 -27.87 -5.53
C GLY A 347 -34.73 -26.90 -6.65
N ASN A 348 -34.06 -25.75 -6.75
CA ASN A 348 -34.24 -24.80 -7.83
C ASN A 348 -33.36 -25.22 -9.01
N TYR A 349 -33.97 -25.35 -10.19
CA TYR A 349 -33.28 -25.67 -11.45
C TYR A 349 -34.19 -25.34 -12.63
N ASN A 350 -33.61 -25.23 -13.83
CA ASN A 350 -34.38 -25.09 -15.07
C ASN A 350 -34.62 -26.45 -15.73
N SER A 351 -35.89 -26.82 -15.93
CA SER A 351 -36.29 -28.04 -16.64
C SER A 351 -36.33 -27.87 -18.17
N GLY A 352 -36.32 -26.63 -18.67
CA GLY A 352 -36.37 -26.31 -20.09
C GLY A 352 -35.00 -26.19 -20.76
N SER A 353 -34.96 -25.45 -21.85
CA SER A 353 -33.72 -25.08 -22.56
C SER A 353 -32.93 -24.04 -21.78
N TYR A 354 -31.61 -23.98 -22.03
CA TYR A 354 -30.74 -23.00 -21.41
C TYR A 354 -31.21 -21.57 -21.74
N SER A 355 -31.28 -20.73 -20.71
CA SER A 355 -31.67 -19.33 -20.82
C SER A 355 -30.65 -18.45 -20.10
N THR A 356 -30.18 -17.41 -20.80
CA THR A 356 -29.31 -16.38 -20.22
C THR A 356 -30.02 -15.58 -19.12
N ALA A 357 -31.36 -15.53 -19.14
CA ALA A 357 -32.14 -14.93 -18.07
C ALA A 357 -31.99 -15.70 -16.75
N ASN A 358 -31.75 -17.01 -16.81
CA ASN A 358 -31.59 -17.90 -15.67
C ASN A 358 -30.12 -18.26 -15.37
N ASP A 359 -29.17 -17.72 -16.13
CA ASP A 359 -27.75 -17.96 -15.88
C ASP A 359 -27.26 -17.06 -14.72
N PRO A 360 -26.79 -17.64 -13.59
CA PRO A 360 -26.33 -16.85 -12.46
C PRO A 360 -25.03 -16.08 -12.77
N CYS A 361 -24.18 -16.56 -13.70
CA CYS A 361 -23.01 -15.80 -14.16
C CYS A 361 -23.41 -14.49 -14.87
N TYR A 362 -24.53 -14.49 -15.60
CA TYR A 362 -25.04 -13.27 -16.26
C TYR A 362 -25.50 -12.20 -15.27
N LYS A 363 -25.68 -12.56 -13.99
CA LYS A 363 -26.11 -11.66 -12.93
C LYS A 363 -24.97 -11.06 -12.12
N VAL A 364 -23.74 -11.55 -12.31
CA VAL A 364 -22.55 -10.94 -11.70
C VAL A 364 -22.44 -9.51 -12.22
N VAL A 365 -22.27 -8.54 -11.33
CA VAL A 365 -22.16 -7.13 -11.70
C VAL A 365 -20.77 -6.88 -12.32
N PRO A 366 -20.69 -6.19 -13.48
CA PRO A 366 -21.81 -5.67 -14.26
C PRO A 366 -22.54 -6.78 -15.03
N PRO A 367 -23.88 -6.79 -15.09
CA PRO A 367 -24.64 -7.85 -15.72
C PRO A 367 -24.21 -8.11 -17.17
N ASN A 368 -24.44 -9.34 -17.66
CA ASN A 368 -24.11 -9.79 -19.02
C ASN A 368 -22.61 -9.85 -19.36
N THR A 369 -21.72 -9.73 -18.37
CA THR A 369 -20.27 -9.81 -18.54
C THR A 369 -19.74 -11.24 -18.54
N TRP A 370 -20.33 -12.08 -17.70
CA TRP A 370 -19.92 -13.46 -17.48
C TRP A 370 -21.03 -14.43 -17.89
N ALA A 371 -20.64 -15.65 -18.24
CA ALA A 371 -21.54 -16.74 -18.60
C ALA A 371 -21.12 -18.04 -17.90
N THR A 372 -22.08 -18.93 -17.66
CA THR A 372 -21.79 -20.33 -17.38
C THR A 372 -21.03 -20.91 -18.59
N PRO A 373 -19.96 -21.70 -18.39
CA PRO A 373 -19.15 -22.19 -19.49
C PRO A 373 -19.94 -23.16 -20.37
N THR A 374 -19.71 -23.12 -21.67
CA THR A 374 -20.22 -24.13 -22.60
C THR A 374 -19.54 -25.47 -22.37
N ARG A 375 -20.17 -26.57 -22.82
CA ARG A 375 -19.54 -27.89 -22.83
C ARG A 375 -18.18 -27.85 -23.53
N ALA A 376 -18.09 -27.21 -24.69
CA ALA A 376 -16.85 -27.10 -25.45
C ALA A 376 -15.74 -26.37 -24.68
N GLN A 377 -16.08 -25.30 -23.93
CA GLN A 377 -15.10 -24.59 -23.10
C GLN A 377 -14.58 -25.46 -21.95
N LEU A 378 -15.45 -26.23 -21.28
CA LEU A 378 -15.02 -27.17 -20.24
C LEU A 378 -14.18 -28.32 -20.81
N GLU A 379 -14.53 -28.86 -21.98
CA GLU A 379 -13.73 -29.86 -22.67
C GLU A 379 -12.35 -29.32 -23.03
N ASN A 380 -12.26 -28.09 -23.54
CA ASN A 380 -10.98 -27.45 -23.84
C ASN A 380 -10.16 -27.16 -22.57
N LEU A 381 -10.82 -26.80 -21.47
CA LEU A 381 -10.15 -26.63 -20.18
C LEU A 381 -9.52 -27.95 -19.71
N LYS A 382 -10.31 -29.04 -19.73
CA LYS A 382 -9.85 -30.40 -19.44
C LYS A 382 -8.65 -30.79 -20.32
N ASN A 383 -8.76 -30.55 -21.63
CA ASN A 383 -7.72 -30.88 -22.60
C ASN A 383 -6.48 -29.97 -22.51
N SER A 384 -6.53 -28.89 -21.73
CA SER A 384 -5.36 -28.04 -21.46
C SER A 384 -4.39 -28.66 -20.43
N GLY A 385 -4.69 -29.86 -19.92
CA GLY A 385 -3.84 -30.63 -19.03
C GLY A 385 -4.30 -30.52 -17.58
N TYR A 386 -4.93 -31.60 -17.09
CA TYR A 386 -5.39 -31.76 -15.71
C TYR A 386 -4.27 -32.29 -14.81
N VAL A 387 -4.06 -31.63 -13.67
CA VAL A 387 -3.18 -32.10 -12.60
C VAL A 387 -3.90 -31.95 -11.27
N HIS A 388 -4.11 -33.07 -10.58
CA HIS A 388 -4.68 -33.07 -9.25
C HIS A 388 -3.74 -32.40 -8.23
N SER A 389 -4.30 -31.64 -7.29
CA SER A 389 -3.59 -31.02 -6.16
C SER A 389 -4.22 -31.47 -4.86
N THR A 390 -3.39 -31.80 -3.87
CA THR A 390 -3.83 -32.17 -2.50
C THR A 390 -3.66 -31.03 -1.49
N ASN A 391 -3.09 -29.90 -1.90
CA ASN A 391 -2.93 -28.72 -1.04
C ASN A 391 -2.88 -27.42 -1.86
N PRO A 392 -4.00 -26.69 -2.01
CA PRO A 392 -5.36 -27.08 -1.61
C PRO A 392 -5.91 -28.24 -2.46
N GLU A 393 -6.88 -28.99 -1.93
CA GLU A 393 -7.51 -30.10 -2.67
C GLU A 393 -8.30 -29.58 -3.89
N GLY A 394 -8.01 -30.09 -5.08
CA GLY A 394 -8.64 -29.67 -6.33
C GLY A 394 -7.88 -30.08 -7.59
N GLY A 395 -8.06 -29.31 -8.66
CA GLY A 395 -7.48 -29.57 -9.98
C GLY A 395 -6.90 -28.32 -10.62
N TRP A 396 -5.65 -28.41 -11.09
CA TRP A 396 -5.02 -27.44 -11.98
C TRP A 396 -5.26 -27.82 -13.44
N PHE A 397 -5.59 -26.82 -14.25
CA PHE A 397 -5.81 -26.94 -15.68
C PHE A 397 -4.92 -25.93 -16.42
N GLY A 398 -4.07 -26.38 -17.35
CA GLY A 398 -3.16 -25.47 -18.08
C GLY A 398 -1.85 -25.14 -17.34
N GLY A 399 -1.40 -26.01 -16.43
CA GLY A 399 -0.14 -25.84 -15.68
C GLY A 399 -0.26 -24.95 -14.43
N SER A 400 0.88 -24.60 -13.83
CA SER A 400 0.96 -23.93 -12.51
C SER A 400 0.50 -22.47 -12.47
N GLN A 401 0.23 -21.86 -13.62
CA GLN A 401 -0.36 -20.52 -13.77
C GLN A 401 -1.75 -20.56 -14.39
N GLY A 402 -2.33 -21.77 -14.51
CA GLY A 402 -3.61 -21.99 -15.14
C GLY A 402 -4.80 -21.79 -14.21
N VAL A 403 -5.90 -22.43 -14.54
CA VAL A 403 -7.13 -22.38 -13.74
C VAL A 403 -7.05 -23.45 -12.67
N PHE A 404 -7.23 -23.04 -11.41
CA PHE A 404 -7.47 -23.96 -10.31
C PHE A 404 -8.95 -24.01 -9.99
N LEU A 405 -9.49 -25.22 -9.98
CA LEU A 405 -10.83 -25.53 -9.52
C LEU A 405 -10.72 -26.35 -8.22
N PRO A 406 -11.21 -25.84 -7.06
CA PRO A 406 -11.17 -26.58 -5.80
C PRO A 406 -12.05 -27.84 -5.87
N ALA A 407 -11.92 -28.72 -4.89
CA ALA A 407 -12.79 -29.89 -4.71
C ALA A 407 -13.84 -29.69 -3.58
N PRO A 408 -14.87 -28.85 -3.80
CA PRO A 408 -15.93 -28.60 -2.82
C PRO A 408 -16.90 -29.77 -2.63
N GLY A 409 -16.82 -30.83 -3.45
CA GLY A 409 -17.87 -31.83 -3.56
C GLY A 409 -19.11 -31.27 -4.27
N TYR A 410 -20.24 -31.93 -4.09
CA TYR A 410 -21.52 -31.51 -4.67
C TYR A 410 -22.69 -31.76 -3.72
N ARG A 411 -23.80 -31.08 -3.98
CA ARG A 411 -25.07 -31.31 -3.29
C ARG A 411 -25.91 -32.30 -4.09
N ASN A 412 -26.16 -33.48 -3.52
CA ASN A 412 -26.94 -34.52 -4.17
C ASN A 412 -28.45 -34.19 -4.20
N GLU A 413 -29.24 -35.01 -4.89
CA GLU A 413 -30.71 -34.86 -5.00
C GLU A 413 -31.45 -34.95 -3.66
N LYS A 414 -30.83 -35.59 -2.66
CA LYS A 414 -31.32 -35.69 -1.27
C LYS A 414 -30.89 -34.51 -0.41
N ASP A 415 -30.29 -33.48 -1.00
CA ASP A 415 -29.88 -32.24 -0.33
C ASP A 415 -28.76 -32.44 0.70
N GLN A 416 -27.84 -33.35 0.40
CA GLN A 416 -26.69 -33.64 1.23
C GLN A 416 -25.42 -33.25 0.47
N MET A 417 -24.47 -32.64 1.17
CA MET A 417 -23.12 -32.46 0.66
C MET A 417 -22.40 -33.81 0.63
N ILE A 418 -21.87 -34.18 -0.52
CA ILE A 418 -21.17 -35.45 -0.77
C ILE A 418 -19.80 -35.14 -1.36
N GLN A 419 -18.80 -35.99 -1.04
CA GLN A 419 -17.43 -35.91 -1.56
C GLN A 419 -16.71 -34.57 -1.37
N VAL A 420 -17.05 -33.82 -0.31
CA VAL A 420 -16.35 -32.59 0.06
C VAL A 420 -14.86 -32.90 0.30
N GLY A 421 -13.97 -32.21 -0.42
CA GLY A 421 -12.53 -32.46 -0.34
C GLY A 421 -12.07 -33.74 -1.03
N GLY A 422 -12.87 -34.31 -1.95
CA GLY A 422 -12.50 -35.49 -2.74
C GLY A 422 -12.81 -35.36 -4.22
N ASP A 423 -13.98 -34.82 -4.56
CA ASP A 423 -14.46 -34.69 -5.93
C ASP A 423 -14.95 -33.26 -6.19
N SER A 424 -15.07 -32.90 -7.46
CA SER A 424 -15.64 -31.61 -7.86
C SER A 424 -16.40 -31.68 -9.15
N ASP A 425 -17.51 -30.95 -9.16
CA ASP A 425 -18.43 -30.92 -10.29
C ASP A 425 -18.77 -29.47 -10.69
N TYR A 426 -18.65 -29.18 -12.00
CA TYR A 426 -18.84 -27.84 -12.54
C TYR A 426 -19.81 -27.81 -13.72
N TRP A 427 -20.91 -27.06 -13.59
CA TRP A 427 -21.94 -27.01 -14.62
C TRP A 427 -21.46 -26.44 -15.95
N SER A 428 -22.00 -27.00 -17.03
CA SER A 428 -21.98 -26.43 -18.37
C SER A 428 -23.33 -25.82 -18.75
N THR A 429 -23.36 -25.05 -19.85
CA THR A 429 -24.63 -24.60 -20.46
C THR A 429 -25.45 -25.71 -21.09
N GLU A 430 -24.89 -26.91 -21.28
CA GLU A 430 -25.62 -28.05 -21.84
C GLU A 430 -26.43 -28.75 -20.74
N PRO A 431 -27.70 -29.11 -20.98
CA PRO A 431 -28.58 -29.55 -19.93
C PRO A 431 -28.11 -30.81 -19.19
N GLY A 432 -27.84 -30.66 -17.89
CA GLY A 432 -27.38 -31.75 -17.03
C GLY A 432 -25.94 -32.18 -17.29
N VAL A 433 -25.17 -31.46 -18.13
CA VAL A 433 -23.78 -31.79 -18.44
C VAL A 433 -22.82 -30.95 -17.60
N TYR A 434 -21.80 -31.59 -17.04
CA TYR A 434 -20.82 -30.97 -16.14
C TYR A 434 -19.43 -31.59 -16.31
N LEU A 435 -18.42 -30.84 -15.86
CA LEU A 435 -17.05 -31.33 -15.70
C LEU A 435 -16.91 -31.93 -14.30
N ALA A 436 -16.50 -33.19 -14.20
CA ALA A 436 -16.18 -33.86 -12.95
C ALA A 436 -14.67 -34.14 -12.87
N PHE A 437 -14.07 -33.99 -11.70
CA PHE A 437 -12.71 -34.44 -11.46
C PHE A 437 -12.44 -34.84 -10.01
N ASN A 438 -11.49 -35.76 -9.85
CA ASN A 438 -10.95 -36.23 -8.57
C ASN A 438 -9.52 -36.78 -8.79
N ARG A 439 -8.92 -37.37 -7.76
CA ARG A 439 -7.53 -37.89 -7.78
C ARG A 439 -7.17 -38.78 -8.96
N GLY A 440 -8.11 -39.58 -9.47
CA GLY A 440 -7.85 -40.57 -10.51
C GLY A 440 -8.46 -40.24 -11.86
N LEU A 441 -9.29 -39.19 -11.95
CA LEU A 441 -10.16 -39.04 -13.10
C LEU A 441 -10.56 -37.58 -13.33
N CYS A 442 -10.66 -37.19 -14.61
CA CYS A 442 -11.19 -35.91 -15.04
C CYS A 442 -11.93 -36.09 -16.36
N GLY A 443 -13.22 -35.73 -16.41
CA GLY A 443 -14.08 -36.01 -17.56
C GLY A 443 -15.38 -35.21 -17.56
N MET A 444 -16.08 -35.27 -18.70
CA MET A 444 -17.42 -34.70 -18.83
C MET A 444 -18.46 -35.79 -18.58
N TYR A 445 -19.48 -35.45 -17.78
CA TYR A 445 -20.51 -36.38 -17.34
C TYR A 445 -21.90 -35.74 -17.41
N SER A 446 -22.92 -36.57 -17.15
CA SER A 446 -24.31 -36.16 -17.05
C SER A 446 -24.87 -36.47 -15.66
N TYR A 447 -25.63 -35.52 -15.10
CA TYR A 447 -26.22 -35.63 -13.76
C TYR A 447 -27.59 -34.96 -13.73
N ASP A 448 -28.38 -35.26 -12.70
CA ASP A 448 -29.68 -34.63 -12.52
C ASP A 448 -29.52 -33.12 -12.35
N ARG A 449 -30.35 -32.36 -13.07
CA ARG A 449 -30.34 -30.89 -13.08
C ARG A 449 -30.65 -30.27 -11.71
N ARG A 450 -31.25 -31.04 -10.79
CA ARG A 450 -31.51 -30.67 -9.39
C ARG A 450 -30.26 -30.68 -8.53
N GLY A 451 -29.21 -31.39 -8.97
CA GLY A 451 -27.92 -31.43 -8.28
C GLY A 451 -27.36 -30.02 -8.09
N GLY A 452 -26.87 -29.73 -6.89
CA GLY A 452 -26.18 -28.46 -6.62
C GLY A 452 -24.70 -28.61 -6.94
N LEU A 453 -24.27 -28.12 -8.10
CA LEU A 453 -22.87 -28.14 -8.53
C LEU A 453 -22.30 -26.72 -8.55
N CYS A 454 -20.98 -26.62 -8.60
CA CYS A 454 -20.31 -25.32 -8.66
C CYS A 454 -20.31 -24.75 -10.08
N ILE A 455 -20.01 -23.46 -10.19
CA ILE A 455 -19.86 -22.77 -11.47
C ILE A 455 -18.59 -21.93 -11.43
N ARG A 456 -17.72 -22.13 -12.42
CA ARG A 456 -16.62 -21.21 -12.72
C ARG A 456 -16.96 -20.49 -14.01
N CYS A 457 -17.36 -19.23 -13.89
CA CYS A 457 -17.84 -18.47 -15.04
C CYS A 457 -16.72 -18.19 -16.04
N VAL A 458 -17.11 -18.01 -17.30
CA VAL A 458 -16.25 -17.56 -18.41
C VAL A 458 -16.70 -16.17 -18.87
N LYS A 459 -15.74 -15.36 -19.29
CA LYS A 459 -15.98 -14.01 -19.81
C LYS A 459 -16.59 -14.09 -21.20
N ARG A 460 -17.58 -13.24 -21.47
CA ARG A 460 -18.30 -13.19 -22.75
C ARG A 460 -17.57 -12.42 -23.84
#